data_AF-A0A6G5A401-F1
#
_entry.id   AF-A0A6G5A401-F1
#
_cell.length_a   1.000
_cell.length_b   1.000
_cell.length_c   1.000
_cell.angle_alpha   90.00
_cell.angle_beta   90.00
_cell.angle_gamma   90.00
#
_symmetry.space_group_name_H-M   'P 1'
#
loop_
_entity.id
_entity.type
_entity.pdbx_description
1 polymer ?
#
loop_
_entity_poly.entity_id
_entity_poly.type
_entity_poly.pdbx_seq_one_letter_code
_entity_poly.pdbx_strand_id
1 'polypeptide(L)'
;LRVWLHLSSWLVGLVGIFRCGTLLFLPWDDYSASNHEAAQTVNDHLPEQPLKRNVKHTVGAETPEKPHAEEPRLLPRPYWAPISGTPLTFETTADLEAFLAQLGQLLCKELRHRHYNTLGNLLRFYRDYRQGSTTSLATFLRNYPAEVFEDGLSCVGLSLHLCRAIEQQFPYAKPFLVSCEEWIPDVASYCSHDPPDDASSVKEHVLVALRVLAGTRRGLVLLDPGYHVGFPVVVMDDGCAPHTGHFVQSHTAKSTKEYCYEALGEGYVLWRVTETRMGGSKTWDNVLYVGGAFQSALSYSEKRNLLYDFRKAPPTYRTLSHVLLPPMRVSVTRHST
;
A
#
# COMPACT_ATOMS: atom_id res chain seq x y z
N LEU A 1 -22.78 25.08 43.27
CA LEU A 1 -21.32 24.89 43.51
C LEU A 1 -20.64 23.96 42.50
N ARG A 2 -21.18 22.77 42.15
CA ARG A 2 -20.58 21.88 41.12
C ARG A 2 -20.60 22.41 39.68
N VAL A 3 -21.54 23.28 39.32
CA VAL A 3 -21.60 23.91 37.98
C VAL A 3 -20.52 24.98 37.79
N TRP A 4 -20.08 25.63 38.87
CA TRP A 4 -19.07 26.69 38.85
C TRP A 4 -17.63 26.16 38.70
N LEU A 5 -17.37 24.94 39.17
CA LEU A 5 -16.08 24.25 39.02
C LEU A 5 -15.84 23.69 37.60
N HIS A 6 -16.90 23.46 36.82
CA HIS A 6 -16.77 23.08 35.41
C HIS A 6 -16.54 24.28 34.49
N LEU A 7 -17.12 25.45 34.81
CA LEU A 7 -16.91 26.68 34.04
C LEU A 7 -15.49 27.25 34.17
N SER A 8 -14.82 27.08 35.33
CA SER A 8 -13.43 27.55 35.51
C SER A 8 -12.40 26.69 34.77
N SER A 9 -12.63 25.38 34.63
CA SER A 9 -11.77 24.47 33.86
C SER A 9 -11.78 24.80 32.36
N TRP A 10 -12.95 25.19 31.83
CA TRP A 10 -13.09 25.64 30.44
C TRP A 10 -12.38 26.99 30.17
N LEU A 11 -12.40 27.91 31.12
CA LEU A 11 -11.75 29.23 30.99
C LEU A 11 -10.21 29.15 31.02
N VAL A 12 -9.62 28.22 31.77
CA VAL A 12 -8.16 27.99 31.77
C VAL A 12 -7.70 27.33 30.46
N GLY A 13 -8.53 26.45 29.88
CA GLY A 13 -8.28 25.86 28.55
C GLY A 13 -8.35 26.90 27.43
N LEU A 14 -9.28 27.85 27.50
CA LEU A 14 -9.45 28.91 26.51
C LEU A 14 -8.30 29.94 26.50
N VAL A 15 -7.73 30.27 27.67
CA VAL A 15 -6.56 31.17 27.75
C VAL A 15 -5.28 30.50 27.22
N GLY A 16 -5.17 29.16 27.31
CA GLY A 16 -4.09 28.40 26.66
C GLY A 16 -4.18 28.42 25.13
N ILE A 17 -5.40 28.43 24.58
CA ILE A 17 -5.67 28.45 23.13
C ILE A 17 -5.39 29.85 22.53
N PHE A 18 -5.57 30.93 23.29
CA PHE A 18 -5.27 32.28 22.81
C PHE A 18 -3.76 32.63 22.79
N ARG A 19 -2.89 31.82 23.39
CA ARG A 19 -1.43 32.08 23.42
C ARG A 19 -0.62 31.34 22.35
N CYS A 20 -1.19 30.30 21.75
CA CYS A 20 -0.60 29.56 20.63
C CYS A 20 -1.56 29.64 19.43
N GLY A 21 -1.63 30.82 18.81
CA GLY A 21 -2.61 31.12 17.78
C GLY A 21 -2.48 30.21 16.56
N THR A 22 -3.48 29.36 16.32
CA THR A 22 -4.07 29.11 14.99
C THR A 22 -5.45 28.48 15.20
N LEU A 23 -6.52 29.26 15.03
CA LEU A 23 -7.90 28.76 14.99
C LEU A 23 -8.21 28.29 13.57
N LEU A 24 -8.44 26.99 13.39
CA LEU A 24 -9.01 26.41 12.17
C LEU A 24 -10.49 26.10 12.44
N PHE A 25 -11.38 26.92 11.90
CA PHE A 25 -12.81 26.62 11.80
C PHE A 25 -13.00 25.52 10.75
N LEU A 26 -13.50 24.36 11.16
CA LEU A 26 -14.04 23.36 10.24
C LEU A 26 -15.53 23.66 10.06
N PRO A 27 -16.02 23.91 8.82
CA PRO A 27 -17.45 23.93 8.59
C PRO A 27 -18.00 22.50 8.71
N TRP A 28 -19.08 22.40 9.48
CA TRP A 28 -19.95 21.25 9.58
C TRP A 28 -20.87 21.28 8.36
N ASP A 29 -20.80 20.28 7.45
CA ASP A 29 -21.93 19.66 6.75
C ASP A 29 -21.49 18.68 5.63
N ASP A 30 -22.37 17.68 5.43
CA ASP A 30 -22.46 16.65 4.36
C ASP A 30 -21.54 15.41 4.38
N TYR A 31 -21.87 14.49 5.30
CA TYR A 31 -21.59 13.05 5.15
C TYR A 31 -22.55 12.44 4.10
N SER A 32 -22.12 12.41 2.83
CA SER A 32 -22.65 11.48 1.83
C SER A 32 -21.54 10.51 1.39
N ALA A 33 -21.90 9.27 1.12
CA ALA A 33 -21.02 8.12 0.91
C ALA A 33 -20.18 8.15 -0.40
N SER A 34 -19.73 9.32 -0.85
CA SER A 34 -19.04 9.53 -2.13
C SER A 34 -17.56 9.95 -2.03
N ASN A 35 -17.02 10.18 -0.84
CA ASN A 35 -15.67 10.73 -0.67
C ASN A 35 -14.69 9.75 -0.01
N HIS A 36 -14.30 8.70 -0.73
CA HIS A 36 -13.14 7.86 -0.39
C HIS A 36 -11.97 8.06 -1.38
N GLU A 37 -11.82 9.27 -1.94
CA GLU A 37 -10.72 9.67 -2.85
C GLU A 37 -9.40 10.09 -2.14
N ALA A 38 -9.31 9.95 -0.82
CA ALA A 38 -8.18 10.48 -0.03
C ALA A 38 -6.82 9.82 -0.36
N ALA A 39 -6.81 8.60 -0.93
CA ALA A 39 -5.58 7.93 -1.36
C ALA A 39 -5.14 8.31 -2.79
N GLN A 40 -5.99 8.94 -3.60
CA GLN A 40 -5.76 9.08 -5.05
C GLN A 40 -5.47 10.52 -5.53
N THR A 41 -5.90 11.55 -4.79
CA THR A 41 -5.67 12.97 -5.17
C THR A 41 -4.20 13.44 -5.09
N VAL A 42 -3.29 12.56 -4.70
CA VAL A 42 -1.85 12.78 -4.50
C VAL A 42 -1.05 12.78 -5.81
N ASN A 43 -1.57 12.16 -6.88
CA ASN A 43 -0.81 11.88 -8.11
C ASN A 43 -1.20 12.76 -9.31
N ASP A 44 -2.01 13.80 -9.10
CA ASP A 44 -2.71 14.52 -10.17
C ASP A 44 -1.99 15.75 -10.77
N HIS A 45 -0.73 16.02 -10.41
CA HIS A 45 0.01 17.19 -10.93
C HIS A 45 1.36 16.85 -11.57
N LEU A 46 1.29 16.66 -12.90
CA LEU A 46 2.18 17.08 -14.01
C LEU A 46 3.64 16.56 -14.15
N PRO A 47 4.14 16.52 -15.41
CA PRO A 47 5.44 15.96 -15.79
C PRO A 47 6.55 17.02 -15.70
N GLU A 48 7.69 16.69 -15.10
CA GLU A 48 8.89 17.51 -15.29
C GLU A 48 9.71 16.98 -16.48
N GLN A 49 9.95 17.90 -17.41
CA GLN A 49 10.77 17.77 -18.62
C GLN A 49 12.21 17.35 -18.32
N PRO A 50 12.93 16.77 -19.30
CA PRO A 50 14.30 16.29 -19.09
C PRO A 50 15.24 17.43 -18.73
N LEU A 51 15.88 17.32 -17.57
CA LEU A 51 16.95 18.21 -17.12
C LEU A 51 18.05 18.31 -18.19
N LYS A 52 18.13 19.47 -18.84
CA LYS A 52 19.21 19.81 -19.76
C LYS A 52 20.55 19.80 -19.00
N ARG A 53 21.46 18.99 -19.53
CA ARG A 53 22.92 18.95 -19.35
C ARG A 53 23.51 20.30 -18.93
N ASN A 54 24.14 20.36 -17.76
CA ASN A 54 25.18 21.33 -17.42
C ASN A 54 26.30 20.58 -16.69
N VAL A 55 27.17 19.92 -17.45
CA VAL A 55 28.40 19.30 -16.93
C VAL A 55 29.52 20.31 -17.10
N LYS A 56 30.03 20.88 -16.00
CA LYS A 56 31.38 21.44 -15.96
C LYS A 56 32.33 20.31 -15.59
N HIS A 57 33.17 19.90 -16.55
CA HIS A 57 34.28 19.00 -16.29
C HIS A 57 35.30 19.71 -15.40
N THR A 58 35.60 19.11 -14.25
CA THR A 58 36.83 19.38 -13.52
C THR A 58 37.55 18.05 -13.39
N VAL A 59 38.67 17.93 -14.09
CA VAL A 59 39.55 16.75 -14.07
C VAL A 59 40.35 16.82 -12.77
N GLY A 60 40.17 15.82 -11.90
CA GLY A 60 40.89 15.67 -10.64
C GLY A 60 41.20 14.18 -10.42
N ALA A 61 42.45 13.89 -10.11
CA ALA A 61 43.10 12.59 -10.17
C ALA A 61 42.41 11.47 -9.37
N GLU A 62 42.34 10.28 -9.99
CA GLU A 62 41.89 9.03 -9.39
C GLU A 62 42.79 8.64 -8.21
N THR A 63 42.18 8.55 -7.04
CA THR A 63 42.75 7.87 -5.88
C THR A 63 42.06 6.50 -5.81
N PRO A 64 42.75 5.39 -5.46
CA PRO A 64 42.12 4.07 -5.47
C PRO A 64 40.96 4.05 -4.46
N GLU A 65 39.74 3.83 -4.95
CA GLU A 65 38.56 3.67 -4.10
C GLU A 65 38.78 2.47 -3.17
N LYS A 66 38.82 2.74 -1.87
CA LYS A 66 38.63 1.70 -0.86
C LYS A 66 37.23 1.11 -1.08
N PRO A 67 37.03 -0.21 -0.89
CA PRO A 67 35.69 -0.78 -0.95
C PRO A 67 34.80 -0.04 0.05
N HIS A 68 33.86 0.75 -0.49
CA HIS A 68 32.86 1.41 0.33
C HIS A 68 32.10 0.31 1.07
N ALA A 69 32.21 0.29 2.40
CA ALA A 69 31.34 -0.54 3.22
C ALA A 69 29.91 -0.18 2.85
N GLU A 70 29.15 -1.13 2.29
CA GLU A 70 27.75 -0.90 1.91
C GLU A 70 27.01 -0.27 3.09
N GLU A 71 26.42 0.91 2.86
CA GLU A 71 25.60 1.52 3.89
C GLU A 71 24.47 0.56 4.27
N PRO A 72 24.22 0.33 5.57
CA PRO A 72 23.23 -0.64 6.00
C PRO A 72 21.83 -0.23 5.53
N ARG A 73 21.15 -1.14 4.80
CA ARG A 73 19.80 -0.95 4.26
C ARG A 73 18.84 -0.46 5.34
N LEU A 74 17.93 0.45 4.96
CA LEU A 74 16.89 0.98 5.85
C LEU A 74 15.80 -0.05 6.15
N LEU A 75 15.48 -0.87 5.16
CA LEU A 75 14.51 -1.96 5.23
C LEU A 75 15.26 -3.30 5.10
N PRO A 76 14.79 -4.36 5.77
CA PRO A 76 15.30 -5.70 5.54
C PRO A 76 15.05 -6.15 4.10
N ARG A 77 15.67 -7.24 3.68
CA ARG A 77 15.33 -7.90 2.41
C ARG A 77 13.90 -8.45 2.49
N PRO A 78 13.08 -8.28 1.44
CA PRO A 78 11.78 -8.94 1.40
C PRO A 78 11.97 -10.46 1.35
N TYR A 79 11.00 -11.20 1.87
CA TYR A 79 11.06 -12.65 1.99
C TYR A 79 9.69 -13.25 1.72
N TRP A 80 9.69 -14.35 0.98
CA TRP A 80 8.52 -15.15 0.65
C TRP A 80 8.76 -16.59 1.09
N ALA A 81 7.80 -17.14 1.82
CA ALA A 81 7.81 -18.55 2.18
C ALA A 81 7.04 -19.38 1.13
N PRO A 82 7.30 -20.69 1.01
CA PRO A 82 6.44 -21.58 0.25
C PRO A 82 4.98 -21.47 0.70
N ILE A 83 4.05 -21.44 -0.25
CA ILE A 83 2.62 -21.37 0.05
C ILE A 83 2.20 -22.70 0.68
N SER A 84 1.69 -22.63 1.90
CA SER A 84 1.25 -23.80 2.67
C SER A 84 -0.18 -24.20 2.30
N GLY A 85 -0.45 -25.51 2.29
CA GLY A 85 -1.78 -26.07 2.03
C GLY A 85 -2.07 -26.36 0.56
N THR A 86 -3.09 -27.18 0.32
CA THR A 86 -3.58 -27.50 -1.02
C THR A 86 -4.50 -26.39 -1.53
N PRO A 87 -4.57 -26.14 -2.85
CA PRO A 87 -5.58 -25.27 -3.41
C PRO A 87 -7.00 -25.70 -3.00
N LEU A 88 -7.88 -24.71 -2.81
CA LEU A 88 -9.31 -24.96 -2.62
C LEU A 88 -9.87 -25.59 -3.89
N THR A 89 -10.40 -26.80 -3.78
CA THR A 89 -10.90 -27.55 -4.94
C THR A 89 -12.41 -27.47 -5.01
N PHE A 90 -12.92 -27.18 -6.20
CA PHE A 90 -14.33 -27.06 -6.55
C PHE A 90 -14.61 -27.96 -7.74
N GLU A 91 -15.65 -28.79 -7.65
CA GLU A 91 -16.02 -29.72 -8.74
C GLU A 91 -16.47 -28.95 -9.99
N THR A 92 -17.24 -27.87 -9.78
CA THR A 92 -17.77 -27.05 -10.86
C THR A 92 -17.44 -25.58 -10.69
N THR A 93 -17.50 -24.83 -11.79
CA THR A 93 -17.42 -23.37 -11.77
C THR A 93 -18.52 -22.75 -10.89
N ALA A 94 -19.70 -23.35 -10.84
CA ALA A 94 -20.81 -22.88 -10.03
C ALA A 94 -20.52 -22.99 -8.51
N ASP A 95 -19.82 -24.05 -8.08
CA ASP A 95 -19.41 -24.21 -6.69
C ASP A 95 -18.39 -23.13 -6.29
N LEU A 96 -17.45 -22.83 -7.19
CA LEU A 96 -16.51 -21.72 -7.00
C LEU A 96 -17.25 -20.38 -6.92
N GLU A 97 -18.21 -20.10 -7.81
CA GLU A 97 -19.02 -18.88 -7.78
C GLU A 97 -19.83 -18.74 -6.48
N ALA A 98 -20.40 -19.83 -5.96
CA ALA A 98 -21.11 -19.85 -4.69
C ALA A 98 -20.19 -19.54 -3.50
N PHE A 99 -18.95 -20.04 -3.52
CA PHE A 99 -17.92 -19.68 -2.55
C PHE A 99 -17.50 -18.21 -2.67
N LEU A 100 -17.28 -17.71 -3.89
CA LEU A 100 -16.90 -16.32 -4.16
C LEU A 100 -17.98 -15.34 -3.67
N ALA A 101 -19.27 -15.69 -3.79
CA ALA A 101 -20.36 -14.88 -3.26
C ALA A 101 -20.27 -14.73 -1.72
N GLN A 102 -20.01 -15.82 -1.00
CA GLN A 102 -19.83 -15.78 0.47
C GLN A 102 -18.57 -15.02 0.87
N LEU A 103 -17.46 -15.22 0.14
CA LEU A 103 -16.21 -14.51 0.36
C LEU A 103 -16.37 -13.01 0.10
N GLY A 104 -17.12 -12.61 -0.93
CA GLY A 104 -17.45 -11.23 -1.23
C GLY A 104 -18.27 -10.57 -0.13
N GLN A 105 -19.24 -11.29 0.47
CA GLN A 105 -19.98 -10.78 1.62
C GLN A 105 -19.07 -10.52 2.82
N LEU A 106 -18.12 -11.42 3.10
CA LEU A 106 -17.11 -11.23 4.14
C LEU A 106 -16.23 -10.02 3.85
N LEU A 107 -15.70 -9.89 2.63
CA LEU A 107 -14.87 -8.76 2.22
C LEU A 107 -15.62 -7.43 2.38
N CYS A 108 -16.86 -7.35 1.89
CA CYS A 108 -17.72 -6.18 2.05
C CYS A 108 -18.01 -5.84 3.51
N LYS A 109 -18.11 -6.85 4.39
CA LYS A 109 -18.23 -6.63 5.83
C LYS A 109 -16.94 -6.01 6.37
N GLU A 110 -15.78 -6.59 6.08
CA GLU A 110 -14.49 -6.09 6.55
C GLU A 110 -14.22 -4.65 6.09
N LEU A 111 -14.44 -4.35 4.82
CA LEU A 111 -14.27 -3.00 4.25
C LEU A 111 -15.19 -1.92 4.85
N ARG A 112 -16.35 -2.32 5.39
CA ARG A 112 -17.26 -1.40 6.08
C ARG A 112 -16.86 -1.12 7.53
N HIS A 113 -16.19 -2.07 8.18
CA HIS A 113 -15.80 -1.95 9.59
C HIS A 113 -14.38 -1.39 9.76
N ARG A 114 -13.50 -1.61 8.77
CA ARG A 114 -12.10 -1.22 8.81
C ARG A 114 -11.78 -0.34 7.63
N HIS A 115 -11.24 0.84 7.93
CA HIS A 115 -10.88 1.84 6.93
C HIS A 115 -9.38 1.93 6.79
N TYR A 116 -8.92 2.17 5.55
CA TYR A 116 -7.53 2.51 5.31
C TYR A 116 -7.18 3.84 5.99
N ASN A 117 -6.17 3.82 6.85
CA ASN A 117 -5.65 4.98 7.56
C ASN A 117 -4.17 4.78 7.91
N THR A 118 -3.26 5.49 7.24
CA THR A 118 -1.82 5.44 7.55
C THR A 118 -1.36 6.58 8.47
N LEU A 119 -2.22 7.56 8.77
CA LEU A 119 -1.85 8.70 9.61
C LEU A 119 -1.58 8.24 11.05
N GLY A 120 -2.38 7.30 11.58
CA GLY A 120 -2.17 6.73 12.91
C GLY A 120 -0.77 6.12 13.08
N ASN A 121 -0.32 5.37 12.07
CA ASN A 121 1.02 4.75 12.07
C ASN A 121 2.13 5.80 12.03
N LEU A 122 1.98 6.85 11.21
CA LEU A 122 2.95 7.94 11.15
C LEU A 122 3.08 8.67 12.49
N LEU A 123 1.94 9.04 13.09
CA LEU A 123 1.93 9.79 14.36
C LEU A 123 2.56 8.97 15.49
N ARG A 124 2.29 7.65 15.51
CA ARG A 124 2.90 6.72 16.46
C ARG A 124 4.40 6.59 16.24
N PHE A 125 4.83 6.32 15.01
CA PHE A 125 6.25 6.26 14.66
C PHE A 125 6.99 7.55 15.05
N TYR A 126 6.39 8.72 14.77
CA TYR A 126 6.96 10.01 15.13
C TYR A 126 7.07 10.17 16.65
N ARG A 127 6.01 9.87 17.40
CA ARG A 127 6.02 9.94 18.87
C ARG A 127 7.11 9.04 19.45
N ASP A 128 7.21 7.81 18.96
CA ASP A 128 8.16 6.83 19.47
C ASP A 128 9.61 7.23 19.10
N TYR A 129 9.82 7.81 17.91
CA TYR A 129 11.11 8.41 17.54
C TYR A 129 11.51 9.56 18.46
N ARG A 130 10.55 10.45 18.79
CA ARG A 130 10.79 11.61 19.67
C ARG A 130 11.05 11.23 21.12
N GLN A 131 10.52 10.09 21.57
CA GLN A 131 10.76 9.56 22.92
C GLN A 131 12.03 8.71 23.00
N GLY A 132 12.50 8.19 21.87
CA GLY A 132 13.72 7.40 21.78
C GLY A 132 14.99 8.21 22.07
N SER A 133 16.04 7.50 22.48
CA SER A 133 17.39 8.07 22.68
C SER A 133 18.21 8.18 21.39
N THR A 134 17.69 7.69 20.26
CA THR A 134 18.42 7.65 18.98
C THR A 134 18.33 8.99 18.26
N THR A 135 19.46 9.60 17.96
CA THR A 135 19.53 10.88 17.22
C THR A 135 19.40 10.70 15.70
N SER A 136 19.61 9.48 15.20
CA SER A 136 19.55 9.13 13.78
C SER A 136 18.22 8.47 13.43
N LEU A 137 17.39 9.14 12.63
CA LEU A 137 16.16 8.56 12.09
C LEU A 137 16.40 7.25 11.33
N ALA A 138 17.48 7.16 10.55
CA ALA A 138 17.83 5.94 9.82
C ALA A 138 18.08 4.77 10.77
N THR A 139 18.78 5.01 11.88
CA THR A 139 19.06 3.97 12.88
C THR A 139 17.80 3.59 13.64
N PHE A 140 16.99 4.58 14.03
CA PHE A 140 15.71 4.34 14.68
C PHE A 140 14.79 3.51 13.79
N LEU A 141 14.64 3.93 12.53
CA LEU A 141 13.85 3.22 11.54
C LEU A 141 14.33 1.79 11.40
N ARG A 142 15.62 1.52 11.15
CA ARG A 142 16.11 0.13 10.99
C ARG A 142 15.68 -0.79 12.14
N ASN A 143 15.69 -0.28 13.36
CA ASN A 143 15.32 -1.03 14.56
C ASN A 143 13.83 -0.95 14.92
N TYR A 144 13.04 -0.08 14.27
CA TYR A 144 11.63 0.11 14.57
C TYR A 144 10.83 -1.16 14.23
N PRO A 145 10.11 -1.75 15.20
CA PRO A 145 9.22 -2.88 14.97
C PRO A 145 7.91 -2.36 14.39
N ALA A 146 7.70 -2.51 13.08
CA ALA A 146 6.43 -2.18 12.47
C ALA A 146 5.33 -3.13 12.94
N GLU A 147 4.23 -2.57 13.43
CA GLU A 147 3.10 -3.29 14.01
C GLU A 147 1.79 -2.78 13.38
N VAL A 148 0.74 -3.59 13.47
CA VAL A 148 -0.61 -3.21 13.01
C VAL A 148 -1.40 -2.65 14.18
N PHE A 149 -2.01 -1.49 13.98
CA PHE A 149 -2.90 -0.86 14.93
C PHE A 149 -4.28 -0.61 14.29
N GLU A 150 -5.36 -0.83 15.04
CA GLU A 150 -6.73 -0.64 14.54
C GLU A 150 -7.02 0.82 14.11
N ASP A 151 -6.34 1.80 14.71
CA ASP A 151 -6.42 3.22 14.35
C ASP A 151 -5.42 3.64 13.25
N GLY A 152 -4.72 2.67 12.66
CA GLY A 152 -3.64 2.88 11.70
C GLY A 152 -3.55 1.74 10.67
N LEU A 153 -4.65 1.36 10.03
CA LEU A 153 -4.63 0.24 9.09
C LEU A 153 -4.14 0.66 7.69
N SER A 154 -2.97 0.15 7.28
CA SER A 154 -2.51 0.20 5.89
C SER A 154 -3.05 -0.99 5.07
N CYS A 155 -2.62 -1.15 3.82
CA CYS A 155 -2.92 -2.34 3.02
C CYS A 155 -2.46 -3.64 3.69
N VAL A 156 -1.36 -3.60 4.46
CA VAL A 156 -0.85 -4.74 5.23
C VAL A 156 -1.79 -5.05 6.39
N GLY A 157 -2.13 -4.03 7.20
CA GLY A 157 -3.04 -4.19 8.33
C GLY A 157 -4.40 -4.74 7.91
N LEU A 158 -5.01 -4.14 6.89
CA LEU A 158 -6.29 -4.59 6.34
C LEU A 158 -6.21 -6.03 5.81
N SER A 159 -5.15 -6.38 5.09
CA SER A 159 -4.95 -7.74 4.56
C SER A 159 -4.78 -8.77 5.69
N LEU A 160 -4.06 -8.43 6.76
CA LEU A 160 -3.90 -9.32 7.92
C LEU A 160 -5.23 -9.55 8.66
N HIS A 161 -6.05 -8.52 8.82
CA HIS A 161 -7.39 -8.67 9.39
C HIS A 161 -8.27 -9.55 8.50
N LEU A 162 -8.24 -9.33 7.19
CA LEU A 162 -9.00 -10.11 6.23
C LEU A 162 -8.58 -11.59 6.22
N CYS A 163 -7.28 -11.90 6.25
CA CYS A 163 -6.78 -13.27 6.38
C CYS A 163 -7.37 -13.96 7.61
N ARG A 164 -7.32 -13.32 8.79
CA ARG A 164 -7.88 -13.88 10.03
C ARG A 164 -9.39 -14.11 9.93
N ALA A 165 -10.11 -13.18 9.31
CA ALA A 165 -11.55 -13.29 9.13
C ALA A 165 -11.92 -14.45 8.17
N ILE A 166 -11.14 -14.63 7.10
CA ILE A 166 -11.28 -15.76 6.17
C ILE A 166 -11.02 -17.07 6.89
N GLU A 167 -9.94 -17.19 7.67
CA GLU A 167 -9.62 -18.41 8.42
C GLU A 167 -10.69 -18.77 9.46
N GLN A 168 -11.33 -17.76 10.06
CA GLN A 168 -12.44 -17.96 11.00
C GLN A 168 -13.71 -18.45 10.30
N GLN A 169 -14.06 -17.87 9.15
CA GLN A 169 -15.29 -18.22 8.42
C GLN A 169 -15.14 -19.48 7.57
N PHE A 170 -13.95 -19.70 7.02
CA PHE A 170 -13.59 -20.82 6.14
C PHE A 170 -12.30 -21.49 6.66
N PRO A 171 -12.37 -22.32 7.72
CA PRO A 171 -11.17 -22.91 8.35
C PRO A 171 -10.29 -23.77 7.42
N TYR A 172 -10.89 -24.25 6.32
CA TYR A 172 -10.22 -25.01 5.27
C TYR A 172 -9.48 -24.12 4.26
N ALA A 173 -9.79 -22.82 4.20
CA ALA A 173 -9.07 -21.85 3.38
C ALA A 173 -7.73 -21.49 4.02
N LYS A 174 -6.70 -21.34 3.18
CA LYS A 174 -5.35 -20.92 3.56
C LYS A 174 -5.01 -19.62 2.83
N PRO A 175 -5.55 -18.48 3.28
CA PRO A 175 -5.22 -17.19 2.68
C PRO A 175 -3.76 -16.86 2.93
N PHE A 176 -3.11 -16.22 1.96
CA PHE A 176 -1.74 -15.76 2.09
C PHE A 176 -1.59 -14.35 1.53
N LEU A 177 -0.59 -13.63 2.01
CA LEU A 177 -0.27 -12.30 1.52
C LEU A 177 0.54 -12.40 0.24
N VAL A 178 0.25 -11.53 -0.72
CA VAL A 178 1.03 -11.36 -1.94
C VAL A 178 1.57 -9.94 -1.99
N SER A 179 2.81 -9.81 -2.44
CA SER A 179 3.46 -8.51 -2.58
C SER A 179 3.20 -7.95 -3.97
N CYS A 180 2.91 -6.65 -4.04
CA CYS A 180 2.65 -5.93 -5.27
C CYS A 180 3.66 -4.79 -5.46
N GLU A 181 4.13 -4.68 -6.69
CA GLU A 181 5.01 -3.64 -7.18
C GLU A 181 4.22 -2.79 -8.18
N GLU A 182 4.26 -1.46 -8.05
CA GLU A 182 3.47 -0.57 -8.92
C GLU A 182 4.35 0.15 -9.94
N TRP A 183 3.73 0.58 -11.04
CA TRP A 183 4.39 1.38 -12.09
C TRP A 183 5.61 0.70 -12.71
N ILE A 184 5.49 -0.58 -13.03
CA ILE A 184 6.53 -1.39 -13.66
C ILE A 184 6.69 -0.98 -15.13
N PRO A 185 7.85 -0.44 -15.54
CA PRO A 185 8.07 -0.01 -16.92
C PRO A 185 8.38 -1.18 -17.86
N ASP A 186 9.00 -2.24 -17.35
CA ASP A 186 9.36 -3.45 -18.10
C ASP A 186 8.93 -4.69 -17.30
N VAL A 187 7.72 -5.16 -17.59
CA VAL A 187 7.12 -6.34 -16.94
C VAL A 187 7.93 -7.60 -17.24
N ALA A 188 8.47 -7.75 -18.45
CA ALA A 188 9.22 -8.93 -18.84
C ALA A 188 10.54 -9.03 -18.07
N SER A 189 11.28 -7.92 -17.97
CA SER A 189 12.51 -7.88 -17.15
C SER A 189 12.20 -8.13 -15.67
N TYR A 190 11.11 -7.56 -15.14
CA TYR A 190 10.73 -7.76 -13.75
C TYR A 190 10.40 -9.24 -13.45
N CYS A 191 9.61 -9.88 -14.31
CA CYS A 191 9.18 -11.28 -14.17
C CYS A 191 10.27 -12.30 -14.56
N SER A 192 11.44 -11.86 -15.02
CA SER A 192 12.57 -12.76 -15.33
C SER A 192 13.28 -13.31 -14.09
N HIS A 193 12.97 -12.76 -12.92
CA HIS A 193 13.45 -13.24 -11.62
C HIS A 193 12.32 -14.02 -10.93
N ASP A 194 12.66 -14.98 -10.07
CA ASP A 194 11.70 -15.68 -9.21
C ASP A 194 12.43 -16.14 -7.92
N PRO A 195 12.16 -15.52 -6.74
CA PRO A 195 11.29 -14.36 -6.50
C PRO A 195 11.81 -13.05 -7.13
N PRO A 196 11.03 -11.94 -7.10
CA PRO A 196 11.47 -10.64 -7.62
C PRO A 196 12.76 -10.16 -6.95
N ASP A 197 13.65 -9.53 -7.73
CA ASP A 197 14.93 -9.02 -7.22
C ASP A 197 14.77 -7.90 -6.18
N ASP A 198 15.44 -8.06 -5.03
CA ASP A 198 15.43 -7.13 -3.89
C ASP A 198 16.06 -5.77 -4.17
N ALA A 199 16.93 -5.66 -5.19
CA ALA A 199 17.71 -4.44 -5.45
C ALA A 199 16.93 -3.43 -6.29
N SER A 200 16.10 -3.92 -7.21
CA SER A 200 15.35 -3.13 -8.19
C SER A 200 13.87 -2.94 -7.82
N SER A 201 13.39 -3.56 -6.74
CA SER A 201 11.95 -3.66 -6.46
C SER A 201 11.53 -3.19 -5.04
N VAL A 202 10.51 -2.35 -5.00
CA VAL A 202 9.79 -1.80 -3.86
C VAL A 202 8.39 -2.43 -3.76
N LYS A 203 8.20 -3.33 -2.79
CA LYS A 203 6.87 -3.91 -2.47
C LYS A 203 5.94 -2.87 -1.81
N GLU A 204 5.34 -2.02 -2.63
CA GLU A 204 4.51 -0.87 -2.23
C GLU A 204 3.15 -1.29 -1.68
N HIS A 205 2.58 -2.36 -2.23
CA HIS A 205 1.22 -2.77 -1.91
C HIS A 205 1.15 -4.26 -1.56
N VAL A 206 0.12 -4.63 -0.80
CA VAL A 206 -0.10 -6.01 -0.32
C VAL A 206 -1.57 -6.36 -0.47
N LEU A 207 -1.82 -7.54 -1.02
CA LEU A 207 -3.16 -8.11 -1.17
C LEU A 207 -3.24 -9.47 -0.46
N VAL A 208 -4.47 -9.98 -0.33
CA VAL A 208 -4.73 -11.35 0.09
C VAL A 208 -5.02 -12.22 -1.14
N ALA A 209 -4.49 -13.43 -1.15
CA ALA A 209 -4.73 -14.42 -2.19
C ALA A 209 -5.19 -15.77 -1.63
N LEU A 210 -5.97 -16.49 -2.43
CA LEU A 210 -6.33 -17.90 -2.23
C LEU A 210 -6.07 -18.66 -3.54
N ARG A 211 -5.46 -19.85 -3.44
CA ARG A 211 -5.33 -20.76 -4.58
C ARG A 211 -6.59 -21.58 -4.75
N VAL A 212 -7.09 -21.66 -5.98
CA VAL A 212 -8.29 -22.42 -6.32
C VAL A 212 -8.06 -23.38 -7.49
N LEU A 213 -8.83 -24.46 -7.50
CA LEU A 213 -8.97 -25.41 -8.60
C LEU A 213 -10.46 -25.55 -8.92
N ALA A 214 -10.87 -25.17 -10.14
CA ALA A 214 -12.22 -25.42 -10.66
C ALA A 214 -12.16 -26.59 -11.65
N GLY A 215 -12.51 -27.79 -11.19
CA GLY A 215 -12.12 -29.05 -11.83
C GLY A 215 -10.59 -29.16 -11.89
N THR A 216 -10.03 -29.24 -13.08
CA THR A 216 -8.57 -29.29 -13.30
C THR A 216 -7.95 -27.90 -13.56
N ARG A 217 -8.75 -26.84 -13.57
CA ARG A 217 -8.32 -25.50 -13.98
C ARG A 217 -7.86 -24.71 -12.76
N ARG A 218 -6.61 -24.25 -12.80
CA ARG A 218 -6.00 -23.46 -11.73
C ARG A 218 -6.40 -21.99 -11.84
N GLY A 219 -6.49 -21.36 -10.68
CA GLY A 219 -6.61 -19.92 -10.59
C GLY A 219 -6.27 -19.40 -9.21
N LEU A 220 -6.32 -18.08 -9.10
CA LEU A 220 -6.17 -17.33 -7.87
C LEU A 220 -7.41 -16.49 -7.63
N VAL A 221 -7.80 -16.39 -6.37
CA VAL A 221 -8.76 -15.39 -5.90
C VAL A 221 -7.99 -14.33 -5.14
N LEU A 222 -7.99 -13.11 -5.68
CA LEU A 222 -7.33 -11.94 -5.12
C LEU A 222 -8.36 -11.05 -4.41
N LEU A 223 -7.98 -10.55 -3.25
CA LEU A 223 -8.78 -9.63 -2.45
C LEU A 223 -7.89 -8.43 -2.11
N ASP A 224 -8.31 -7.24 -2.56
CA ASP A 224 -7.56 -6.00 -2.36
C ASP A 224 -8.30 -5.07 -1.40
N PRO A 225 -8.12 -5.24 -0.08
CA PRO A 225 -8.75 -4.36 0.86
C PRO A 225 -8.09 -2.98 0.91
N GLY A 226 -6.82 -2.85 0.50
CA GLY A 226 -6.10 -1.57 0.53
C GLY A 226 -6.62 -0.57 -0.50
N TYR A 227 -6.98 -1.04 -1.70
CA TYR A 227 -7.66 -0.23 -2.72
C TYR A 227 -9.19 -0.33 -2.68
N HIS A 228 -9.75 -0.96 -1.65
CA HIS A 228 -11.20 -1.11 -1.47
C HIS A 228 -11.88 -1.75 -2.69
N VAL A 229 -11.26 -2.77 -3.28
CA VAL A 229 -11.93 -3.59 -4.29
C VAL A 229 -12.99 -4.40 -3.55
N GLY A 230 -14.26 -4.11 -3.82
CA GLY A 230 -15.39 -4.60 -3.01
C GLY A 230 -15.79 -6.06 -3.25
N PHE A 231 -15.11 -6.76 -4.14
CA PHE A 231 -15.44 -8.13 -4.52
C PHE A 231 -14.17 -8.96 -4.79
N PRO A 232 -14.25 -10.30 -4.71
CA PRO A 232 -13.12 -11.16 -5.05
C PRO A 232 -12.81 -11.11 -6.54
N VAL A 233 -11.55 -10.87 -6.89
CA VAL A 233 -11.07 -10.90 -8.27
C VAL A 233 -10.52 -12.29 -8.57
N VAL A 234 -11.03 -12.95 -9.60
CA VAL A 234 -10.63 -14.30 -10.00
C VAL A 234 -9.71 -14.19 -11.20
N VAL A 235 -8.49 -14.71 -11.06
CA VAL A 235 -7.50 -14.80 -12.12
C VAL A 235 -7.28 -16.27 -12.42
N MET A 236 -8.01 -16.79 -13.42
CA MET A 236 -7.78 -18.14 -13.95
C MET A 236 -6.55 -18.17 -14.86
N ASP A 237 -5.75 -19.23 -14.77
CA ASP A 237 -4.56 -19.44 -15.62
C ASP A 237 -4.91 -19.49 -17.12
N ASP A 238 -6.11 -19.95 -17.45
CA ASP A 238 -6.62 -20.09 -18.82
C ASP A 238 -7.35 -18.83 -19.34
N GLY A 239 -7.49 -17.78 -18.50
CA GLY A 239 -8.23 -16.57 -18.81
C GLY A 239 -9.74 -16.76 -19.05
N CYS A 240 -10.28 -17.98 -18.84
CA CYS A 240 -11.67 -18.30 -19.12
C CYS A 240 -12.55 -18.12 -17.87
N ALA A 241 -13.86 -18.01 -18.06
CA ALA A 241 -14.82 -17.95 -16.96
C ALA A 241 -14.54 -19.07 -15.91
N PRO A 242 -14.51 -18.76 -14.61
CA PRO A 242 -15.03 -17.54 -13.97
C PRO A 242 -13.98 -16.42 -13.78
N HIS A 243 -12.98 -16.29 -14.67
CA HIS A 243 -12.04 -15.17 -14.67
C HIS A 243 -12.76 -13.80 -14.68
N THR A 244 -12.49 -12.94 -13.69
CA THR A 244 -13.07 -11.59 -13.54
C THR A 244 -12.05 -10.48 -13.75
N GLY A 245 -10.95 -10.78 -14.47
CA GLY A 245 -9.76 -9.94 -14.54
C GLY A 245 -10.00 -8.49 -14.92
N HIS A 246 -10.96 -8.15 -15.80
CA HIS A 246 -11.25 -6.76 -16.18
C HIS A 246 -12.54 -6.22 -15.55
N PHE A 247 -12.45 -5.07 -14.89
CA PHE A 247 -13.60 -4.38 -14.30
C PHE A 247 -13.34 -2.87 -14.10
N VAL A 248 -14.43 -2.10 -13.98
CA VAL A 248 -14.39 -0.69 -13.58
C VAL A 248 -14.28 -0.61 -12.06
N GLN A 249 -13.12 -0.16 -11.55
CA GLN A 249 -12.89 0.01 -10.12
C GLN A 249 -13.55 1.27 -9.58
N SER A 250 -13.46 2.38 -10.32
CA SER A 250 -14.13 3.62 -9.94
C SER A 250 -14.63 4.36 -11.16
N HIS A 251 -15.80 4.98 -11.01
CA HIS A 251 -16.40 5.81 -12.02
C HIS A 251 -16.95 7.07 -11.36
N THR A 252 -16.31 8.20 -11.64
CA THR A 252 -16.69 9.52 -11.13
C THR A 252 -16.99 10.43 -12.31
N ALA A 253 -17.58 11.60 -12.05
CA ALA A 253 -17.79 12.61 -13.09
C ALA A 253 -16.48 13.09 -13.76
N LYS A 254 -15.32 12.90 -13.12
CA LYS A 254 -14.02 13.41 -13.59
C LYS A 254 -13.11 12.32 -14.16
N SER A 255 -13.27 11.08 -13.73
CA SER A 255 -12.36 9.98 -14.02
C SER A 255 -13.07 8.63 -14.00
N THR A 256 -12.72 7.77 -14.96
CA THR A 256 -13.00 6.33 -14.91
C THR A 256 -11.69 5.59 -14.72
N LYS A 257 -11.64 4.70 -13.72
CA LYS A 257 -10.50 3.84 -13.44
C LYS A 257 -10.89 2.38 -13.62
N GLU A 258 -10.15 1.68 -14.44
CA GLU A 258 -10.37 0.28 -14.79
C GLU A 258 -9.15 -0.54 -14.39
N TYR A 259 -9.40 -1.73 -13.84
CA TYR A 259 -8.37 -2.70 -13.49
C TYR A 259 -8.51 -3.92 -14.39
N CYS A 260 -7.37 -4.45 -14.84
CA CYS A 260 -7.28 -5.67 -15.63
C CYS A 260 -6.20 -6.59 -15.03
N TYR A 261 -6.60 -7.76 -14.54
CA TYR A 261 -5.73 -8.76 -13.91
C TYR A 261 -5.55 -9.97 -14.83
N GLU A 262 -4.30 -10.33 -15.11
CA GLU A 262 -3.95 -11.43 -16.01
C GLU A 262 -2.84 -12.30 -15.39
N ALA A 263 -2.94 -13.62 -15.52
CA ALA A 263 -1.89 -14.53 -15.07
C ALA A 263 -0.63 -14.36 -15.94
N LEU A 264 0.53 -14.27 -15.31
CA LEU A 264 1.84 -14.22 -15.98
C LEU A 264 2.70 -15.40 -15.51
N GLY A 265 2.59 -16.52 -16.22
CA GLY A 265 3.26 -17.77 -15.82
C GLY A 265 2.75 -18.29 -14.47
N GLU A 266 3.60 -19.00 -13.72
CA GLU A 266 3.20 -19.62 -12.45
C GLU A 266 3.41 -18.71 -11.22
N GLY A 267 4.28 -17.70 -11.34
CA GLY A 267 4.75 -16.90 -10.21
C GLY A 267 4.17 -15.49 -10.14
N TYR A 268 3.48 -15.00 -11.17
CA TYR A 268 3.11 -13.60 -11.31
C TYR A 268 1.68 -13.38 -11.78
N VAL A 269 1.11 -12.24 -11.36
CA VAL A 269 -0.12 -11.69 -11.92
C VAL A 269 0.15 -10.26 -12.35
N LEU A 270 -0.15 -9.94 -13.61
CA LEU A 270 -0.21 -8.59 -14.10
C LEU A 270 -1.46 -7.93 -13.55
N TRP A 271 -1.33 -6.71 -13.06
CA TRP A 271 -2.46 -5.84 -12.75
C TRP A 271 -2.27 -4.53 -13.52
N ARG A 272 -2.93 -4.43 -14.65
CA ARG A 272 -2.95 -3.24 -15.49
C ARG A 272 -4.02 -2.27 -15.01
N VAL A 273 -3.65 -1.02 -14.86
CA VAL A 273 -4.56 0.07 -14.51
C VAL A 273 -4.70 0.99 -15.69
N THR A 274 -5.93 1.25 -16.10
CA THR A 274 -6.27 2.27 -17.09
C THR A 274 -7.10 3.35 -16.43
N GLU A 275 -6.63 4.59 -16.48
CA GLU A 275 -7.36 5.75 -15.99
C GLU A 275 -7.68 6.70 -17.14
N THR A 276 -8.97 6.98 -17.31
CA THR A 276 -9.49 7.86 -18.37
C THR A 276 -10.06 9.13 -17.75
N ARG A 277 -9.49 10.28 -18.12
CA ARG A 277 -9.89 11.61 -17.64
C ARG A 277 -10.00 12.58 -18.81
N MET A 278 -11.09 13.33 -18.88
CA MET A 278 -11.30 14.41 -19.87
C MET A 278 -10.96 13.99 -21.32
N GLY A 279 -11.30 12.76 -21.70
CA GLY A 279 -11.04 12.20 -23.05
C GLY A 279 -9.62 11.66 -23.29
N GLY A 280 -8.68 11.82 -22.35
CA GLY A 280 -7.37 11.18 -22.39
C GLY A 280 -7.31 9.94 -21.50
N SER A 281 -6.59 8.91 -21.93
CA SER A 281 -6.36 7.69 -21.16
C SER A 281 -4.89 7.50 -20.84
N LYS A 282 -4.59 7.03 -19.63
CA LYS A 282 -3.26 6.62 -19.18
C LYS A 282 -3.33 5.19 -18.69
N THR A 283 -2.36 4.38 -19.09
CA THR A 283 -2.25 2.99 -18.66
C THR A 283 -0.88 2.76 -18.04
N TRP A 284 -0.85 2.01 -16.95
CA TRP A 284 0.38 1.55 -16.31
C TRP A 284 0.19 0.15 -15.75
N ASP A 285 1.30 -0.57 -15.64
CA ASP A 285 1.32 -1.96 -15.23
C ASP A 285 1.86 -2.07 -13.80
N ASN A 286 1.14 -2.82 -12.97
CA ASN A 286 1.57 -3.26 -11.65
C ASN A 286 1.76 -4.78 -11.71
N VAL A 287 2.62 -5.33 -10.86
CA VAL A 287 2.90 -6.77 -10.86
C VAL A 287 2.83 -7.33 -9.45
N LEU A 288 2.00 -8.34 -9.28
CA LEU A 288 1.90 -9.12 -8.06
C LEU A 288 2.80 -10.34 -8.18
N TYR A 289 3.61 -10.58 -7.16
CA TYR A 289 4.28 -11.87 -7.01
C TYR A 289 3.42 -12.81 -6.17
N VAL A 290 3.05 -13.93 -6.79
CA VAL A 290 2.12 -14.94 -6.27
C VAL A 290 2.76 -16.32 -6.14
N GLY A 291 4.04 -16.48 -6.50
CA GLY A 291 4.80 -17.72 -6.35
C GLY A 291 5.11 -18.11 -4.91
N GLY A 292 5.02 -17.17 -3.97
CA GLY A 292 5.29 -17.39 -2.54
C GLY A 292 4.45 -16.52 -1.62
N ALA A 293 4.24 -16.98 -0.39
CA ALA A 293 3.53 -16.22 0.65
C ALA A 293 4.43 -15.14 1.23
N PHE A 294 4.07 -13.87 1.05
CA PHE A 294 4.88 -12.72 1.45
C PHE A 294 4.93 -12.56 2.98
N GLN A 295 6.08 -12.90 3.57
CA GLN A 295 6.28 -12.90 5.02
C GLN A 295 6.77 -11.54 5.54
N SER A 296 7.43 -10.76 4.69
CA SER A 296 7.98 -9.46 5.09
C SER A 296 6.97 -8.31 5.02
N ALA A 297 5.66 -8.57 4.94
CA ALA A 297 4.65 -7.51 4.80
C ALA A 297 4.76 -6.42 5.90
N LEU A 298 4.99 -6.82 7.16
CA LEU A 298 5.20 -5.87 8.25
C LEU A 298 6.59 -5.23 8.22
N SER A 299 7.63 -6.05 8.19
CA SER A 299 9.01 -5.57 8.30
C SER A 299 9.48 -4.77 7.08
N TYR A 300 8.83 -4.96 5.93
CA TYR A 300 9.09 -4.27 4.67
C TYR A 300 7.99 -3.27 4.32
N SER A 301 6.81 -3.71 3.89
CA SER A 301 5.78 -2.83 3.29
C SER A 301 5.14 -1.87 4.30
N GLU A 302 4.76 -2.35 5.49
CA GLU A 302 4.21 -1.50 6.56
C GLU A 302 5.26 -0.46 7.01
N LYS A 303 6.49 -0.90 7.23
CA LYS A 303 7.61 -0.02 7.60
C LYS A 303 7.94 0.99 6.51
N ARG A 304 7.88 0.60 5.24
CA ARG A 304 8.06 1.46 4.08
C ARG A 304 6.98 2.54 4.01
N ASN A 305 5.74 2.25 4.40
CA ASN A 305 4.67 3.23 4.45
C ASN A 305 4.93 4.39 5.44
N LEU A 306 5.83 4.20 6.42
CA LEU A 306 6.28 5.26 7.33
C LEU A 306 7.25 6.26 6.68
N LEU A 307 7.89 5.85 5.57
CA LEU A 307 8.89 6.64 4.84
C LEU A 307 8.29 7.39 3.66
N TYR A 308 6.96 7.34 3.51
CA TYR A 308 6.30 7.95 2.37
C TYR A 308 6.55 9.46 2.36
N ASP A 309 6.91 9.98 1.18
CA ASP A 309 7.12 11.41 1.02
C ASP A 309 5.77 12.13 0.98
N PHE A 310 5.34 12.64 2.14
CA PHE A 310 4.11 13.41 2.29
C PHE A 310 4.11 14.73 1.50
N ARG A 311 5.20 15.12 0.81
CA ARG A 311 5.20 16.27 -0.10
C ARG A 311 4.17 16.15 -1.22
N LYS A 312 3.73 14.94 -1.56
CA LYS A 312 2.67 14.70 -2.55
C LYS A 312 1.26 14.63 -1.95
N ALA A 313 1.12 14.52 -0.62
CA ALA A 313 -0.17 14.42 0.05
C ALA A 313 -1.05 15.68 -0.17
N PRO A 314 -2.39 15.60 0.04
CA PRO A 314 -3.27 16.76 -0.08
C PRO A 314 -2.82 17.90 0.85
N PRO A 315 -3.13 19.17 0.54
CA PRO A 315 -2.64 20.33 1.29
C PRO A 315 -2.91 20.27 2.81
N THR A 316 -4.00 19.62 3.22
CA THR A 316 -4.37 19.36 4.62
C THR A 316 -3.35 18.50 5.38
N TYR A 317 -2.66 17.58 4.70
CA TYR A 317 -1.63 16.71 5.28
C TYR A 317 -0.21 17.29 5.14
N ARG A 318 0.01 18.23 4.21
CA ARG A 318 1.31 18.91 4.03
C ARG A 318 1.70 19.74 5.25
N THR A 319 0.73 20.39 5.89
CA THR A 319 0.95 21.21 7.10
C THR A 319 1.45 20.37 8.28
N LEU A 320 1.05 19.11 8.40
CA LEU A 320 1.53 18.20 9.44
C LEU A 320 2.95 17.69 9.15
N SER A 321 3.28 17.38 7.89
CA SER A 321 4.62 16.89 7.52
C SER A 321 5.75 17.91 7.76
N HIS A 322 5.52 19.19 7.42
CA HIS A 322 6.49 20.28 7.62
C HIS A 322 6.67 20.69 9.10
N VAL A 323 5.66 20.42 9.93
CA VAL A 323 5.69 20.73 11.38
C VAL A 323 6.27 19.56 12.19
N LEU A 324 6.08 18.32 11.74
CA LEU A 324 6.52 17.13 12.47
C LEU A 324 7.91 16.63 12.04
N LEU A 325 8.32 16.81 10.78
CA LEU A 325 9.62 16.33 10.31
C LEU A 325 10.34 17.46 9.54
N PRO A 326 11.52 17.94 9.99
CA PRO A 326 12.29 18.92 9.22
C PRO A 326 12.64 18.34 7.84
N PRO A 327 12.88 19.19 6.82
CA PRO A 327 13.00 18.76 5.43
C PRO A 327 14.03 17.64 5.26
N MET A 328 13.54 16.43 5.03
CA MET A 328 14.37 15.26 4.73
C MET A 328 14.93 15.39 3.32
N ARG A 329 16.25 15.61 3.21
CA ARG A 329 17.02 15.21 2.04
C ARG A 329 17.48 13.77 2.26
N VAL A 330 16.69 12.80 1.79
CA VAL A 330 17.19 11.45 1.55
C VAL A 330 17.52 11.37 0.07
N SER A 331 18.80 11.48 -0.27
CA SER A 331 19.29 11.19 -1.61
C SER A 331 19.30 9.67 -1.80
N VAL A 332 18.34 9.14 -2.53
CA VAL A 332 18.40 7.77 -3.04
C VAL A 332 19.26 7.81 -4.31
N THR A 333 20.52 7.40 -4.19
CA THR A 333 21.44 7.26 -5.31
C THR A 333 21.04 6.02 -6.11
N ARG A 334 20.27 6.18 -7.19
CA ARG A 334 20.12 5.13 -8.21
C ARG A 334 21.49 4.89 -8.83
N HIS A 335 22.08 3.73 -8.59
CA HIS A 335 23.26 3.29 -9.33
C HIS A 335 22.75 2.76 -10.68
N SER A 336 23.08 3.47 -11.74
CA SER A 336 22.95 2.98 -13.10
C SER A 336 24.09 2.02 -13.38
N THR A 337 23.76 0.77 -13.72
CA THR A 337 24.63 -0.11 -14.49
C THR A 337 23.90 -0.53 -15.74
#